data_AF-A0A1I1L1H7-F1
#
_entry.id   AF-A0A1I1L1H7-F1
#
_cell.length_a   1.000
_cell.length_b   1.000
_cell.length_c   1.000
_cell.angle_alpha   90.00
_cell.angle_beta   90.00
_cell.angle_gamma   90.00
#
_symmetry.space_group_name_H-M   'P 1'
#
loop_
_entity.id
_entity.type
_entity.pdbx_description
1 polymer ?
#
loop_
_entity_poly.entity_id
_entity_poly.type
_entity_poly.pdbx_seq_one_letter_code
_entity_poly.pdbx_strand_id
1 'polypeptide(L)'
;MKMKFYVKICIPAFFVLSCAQQPNNADYLKVHQKALLADIHNDAIYTTSVSRGIDISARNEVGDTDLDRLKDGGVGLQVFVLFCDGEYGPGTAFSFANRMADSLDSVVARNPDKVAYAHRADDVERITSSGKIAALMAVEGGHMIEDRLDYLDSLYRRGMKYLTLTWNNSTTWATSAADETDPERELSHKGLTRFGEEVVKRLNELGVMIDLSHAGEQTFYDVLRVSSKPVMATHSNCYALAPHPRNLKDEQIKAIKENGGLIGVNFYSGFIDPDYNRRKDSLLAYHQSVYDSLLAKHEGNAMHAARELISGLPKAQQDGIRPPLSMMIDHIDHIVELIGVDHVAIGSDFDGAESFVGEMDDVSSFPKLTKALLERGYSEADVLKILGGNFMRVFRANQSASLALPASIQSSAREANYEKYGANTVSSVTDYLVQVEQNPEQALVDLRTYLPGAQFEVVYATNNNFMRRPVYTQEAAYLRLPAAKALQAVQAELKQKGYGLKIWDAYRPYGVTVAFYEEVLDSTFVASPYTGSRHNRGCAVDLTLVDLSTGKELPMPTGFDDFVPEAHVDYAGLPEAVIANRELLKGTMTKHGFDTYPDEWWHYDFNGWEKFPLMDLTFEELEETR
;
A
#
# COMPACT_ATOMS: atom_id res chain seq x y z
N MET A 1 26.59 -79.99 -4.75
CA MET A 1 26.48 -78.98 -3.67
C MET A 1 27.70 -78.07 -3.76
N LYS A 2 27.50 -76.74 -3.76
CA LYS A 2 28.50 -75.64 -3.86
C LYS A 2 29.05 -75.35 -5.27
N MET A 3 29.27 -74.11 -5.72
CA MET A 3 28.59 -72.81 -5.56
C MET A 3 29.12 -72.00 -6.77
N LYS A 4 28.28 -71.56 -7.71
CA LYS A 4 28.73 -70.73 -8.86
C LYS A 4 28.94 -69.30 -8.37
N PHE A 5 30.19 -68.85 -8.31
CA PHE A 5 30.53 -67.44 -8.11
C PHE A 5 30.28 -66.67 -9.41
N TYR A 6 29.28 -65.78 -9.41
CA TYR A 6 29.16 -64.72 -10.41
C TYR A 6 30.06 -63.56 -9.98
N VAL A 7 31.11 -63.31 -10.74
CA VAL A 7 31.90 -62.08 -10.65
C VAL A 7 31.09 -60.97 -11.33
N LYS A 8 30.44 -60.12 -10.54
CA LYS A 8 29.92 -58.83 -11.03
C LYS A 8 31.11 -57.90 -11.26
N ILE A 9 31.44 -57.67 -12.53
CA ILE A 9 32.34 -56.58 -12.93
C ILE A 9 31.59 -55.27 -12.63
N CYS A 10 32.01 -54.59 -11.56
CA CYS A 10 31.59 -53.21 -11.30
C CYS A 10 32.34 -52.29 -12.26
N ILE A 11 31.64 -51.76 -13.25
CA ILE A 11 32.11 -50.61 -14.02
C ILE A 11 32.01 -49.40 -13.08
N PRO A 12 33.08 -48.65 -12.83
CA PRO A 12 32.97 -47.43 -12.05
C PRO A 12 32.18 -46.42 -12.88
N ALA A 13 30.99 -46.06 -12.41
CA ALA A 13 30.30 -44.89 -12.88
C ALA A 13 31.20 -43.68 -12.53
N PHE A 14 31.87 -43.13 -13.54
CA PHE A 14 32.48 -41.82 -13.43
C PHE A 14 31.35 -40.82 -13.17
N PHE A 15 31.14 -40.47 -11.90
CA PHE A 15 30.50 -39.23 -11.55
C PHE A 15 31.37 -38.12 -12.11
N VAL A 16 30.91 -37.52 -13.20
CA VAL A 16 31.41 -36.21 -13.62
C VAL A 16 31.00 -35.27 -12.49
N LEU A 17 31.93 -34.97 -11.59
CA LEU A 17 31.88 -33.76 -10.79
C LEU A 17 31.86 -32.61 -11.79
N SER A 18 30.66 -32.14 -12.12
CA SER A 18 30.50 -30.80 -12.66
C SER A 18 31.00 -29.87 -11.56
N CYS A 19 32.20 -29.33 -11.72
CA CYS A 19 32.60 -28.15 -10.96
C CYS A 19 31.60 -27.06 -11.32
N ALA A 20 30.56 -26.89 -10.51
CA ALA A 20 29.79 -25.67 -10.52
C ALA A 20 30.80 -24.55 -10.27
N GLN A 21 31.08 -23.76 -11.30
CA GLN A 21 31.88 -22.55 -11.15
C GLN A 21 31.20 -21.70 -10.08
N GLN A 22 31.92 -21.40 -9.00
CA GLN A 22 31.44 -20.41 -8.05
C GLN A 22 31.13 -19.12 -8.82
N PRO A 23 29.96 -18.49 -8.60
CA PRO A 23 29.61 -17.26 -9.29
C PRO A 23 30.72 -16.23 -9.03
N ASN A 24 31.23 -15.66 -10.12
CA ASN A 24 32.30 -14.67 -10.06
C ASN A 24 31.80 -13.45 -9.23
N ASN A 25 32.66 -12.75 -8.48
CA ASN A 25 32.25 -11.64 -7.60
C ASN A 25 31.42 -10.53 -8.31
N ALA A 26 31.53 -10.41 -9.63
CA ALA A 26 30.77 -9.46 -10.45
C ALA A 26 29.35 -9.94 -10.83
N ASP A 27 28.97 -11.16 -10.48
CA ASP A 27 27.73 -11.81 -10.90
C ASP A 27 26.59 -11.58 -9.89
N TYR A 28 26.86 -11.73 -8.59
CA TYR A 28 25.83 -11.54 -7.57
C TYR A 28 25.31 -10.09 -7.49
N LEU A 29 26.17 -9.09 -7.69
CA LEU A 29 25.76 -7.68 -7.69
C LEU A 29 24.81 -7.37 -8.85
N LYS A 30 24.95 -8.05 -10.00
CA LYS A 30 24.02 -7.90 -11.12
C LYS A 30 22.67 -8.51 -10.79
N VAL A 31 22.65 -9.68 -10.16
CA VAL A 31 21.41 -10.30 -9.66
C VAL A 31 20.74 -9.39 -8.65
N HIS A 32 21.52 -8.86 -7.69
CA HIS A 32 21.04 -7.94 -6.67
C HIS A 32 20.41 -6.68 -7.27
N GLN A 33 21.08 -6.04 -8.23
CA GLN A 33 20.56 -4.84 -8.91
C GLN A 33 19.31 -5.08 -9.78
N LYS A 34 19.06 -6.32 -10.21
CA LYS A 34 17.81 -6.69 -10.89
C LYS A 34 16.65 -6.93 -9.92
N ALA A 35 16.95 -7.23 -8.66
CA ALA A 35 15.93 -7.49 -7.66
C ALA A 35 15.22 -6.20 -7.27
N LEU A 36 13.94 -6.31 -6.91
CA LEU A 36 13.23 -5.23 -6.22
C LEU A 36 13.87 -4.92 -4.87
N LEU A 37 14.38 -5.95 -4.18
CA LEU A 37 14.71 -5.94 -2.76
C LEU A 37 13.65 -5.25 -1.89
N ALA A 38 12.73 -6.05 -1.38
CA ALA A 38 11.69 -5.67 -0.44
C ALA A 38 12.09 -6.12 0.96
N ASP A 39 12.37 -5.17 1.85
CA ASP A 39 12.44 -5.43 3.28
C ASP A 39 11.08 -5.13 3.92
N ILE A 40 10.43 -6.15 4.47
CA ILE A 40 9.01 -6.08 4.85
C ILE A 40 8.77 -5.76 6.33
N HIS A 41 9.83 -5.52 7.10
CA HIS A 41 9.74 -5.12 8.52
C HIS A 41 11.00 -4.39 8.99
N ASN A 42 10.86 -3.14 9.45
CA ASN A 42 11.96 -2.29 9.90
C ASN A 42 11.46 -1.17 10.84
N ASP A 43 12.16 -0.98 11.96
CA ASP A 43 11.75 -0.14 13.08
C ASP A 43 12.44 1.23 13.15
N ALA A 44 13.04 1.68 12.05
CA ALA A 44 13.78 2.94 12.02
C ALA A 44 12.93 4.16 12.42
N ILE A 45 11.61 4.12 12.18
CA ILE A 45 10.70 5.19 12.57
C ILE A 45 10.56 5.27 14.09
N TYR A 46 10.33 4.15 14.77
CA TYR A 46 10.26 4.15 16.22
C TYR A 46 11.63 4.42 16.85
N THR A 47 12.62 3.55 16.59
CA THR A 47 13.88 3.55 17.32
C THR A 47 14.75 4.75 16.97
N THR A 48 14.92 5.05 15.69
CA THR A 48 15.88 6.08 15.24
C THR A 48 15.22 7.44 15.13
N SER A 49 14.04 7.54 14.51
CA SER A 49 13.36 8.83 14.34
C SER A 49 12.68 9.32 15.62
N VAL A 50 11.72 8.58 16.16
CA VAL A 50 10.87 9.09 17.26
C VAL A 50 11.55 9.00 18.62
N SER A 51 12.14 7.85 18.97
CA SER A 51 12.77 7.64 20.28
C SER A 51 14.07 8.43 20.43
N ARG A 52 14.92 8.48 19.38
CA ARG A 52 16.22 9.16 19.41
C ARG A 52 16.21 10.57 18.81
N GLY A 53 15.15 10.96 18.11
CA GLY A 53 15.07 12.28 17.45
C GLY A 53 16.01 12.42 16.25
N ILE A 54 16.41 11.32 15.61
CA ILE A 54 17.39 11.32 14.51
C ILE A 54 16.67 11.24 13.17
N ASP A 55 16.99 12.16 12.28
CA ASP A 55 16.44 12.17 10.93
C ASP A 55 17.08 11.11 10.03
N ILE A 56 16.29 10.16 9.55
CA ILE A 56 16.74 9.07 8.67
C ILE A 56 16.88 9.49 7.19
N SER A 57 16.76 10.78 6.86
CA SER A 57 16.85 11.30 5.49
C SER A 57 18.23 11.16 4.84
N ALA A 58 19.28 11.04 5.65
CA ALA A 58 20.67 10.95 5.22
C ALA A 58 21.47 10.00 6.13
N ARG A 59 22.67 9.63 5.68
CA ARG A 59 23.55 8.72 6.40
C ARG A 59 23.78 9.13 7.87
N ASN A 60 23.49 8.21 8.79
CA ASN A 60 23.68 8.39 10.23
C ASN A 60 24.76 7.46 10.81
N GLU A 61 25.36 7.87 11.92
CA GLU A 61 26.27 7.02 12.72
C GLU A 61 25.52 6.09 13.69
N VAL A 62 24.24 6.37 13.91
CA VAL A 62 23.38 5.68 14.88
C VAL A 62 22.17 5.10 14.14
N GLY A 63 21.76 3.89 14.54
CA GLY A 63 20.68 3.15 13.89
C GLY A 63 21.17 2.36 12.68
N ASP A 64 20.36 1.42 12.23
CA ASP A 64 20.70 0.47 11.16
C ASP A 64 20.14 0.91 9.80
N THR A 65 19.35 1.98 9.78
CA THR A 65 18.61 2.40 8.59
C THR A 65 18.62 3.91 8.40
N ASP A 66 18.92 4.33 7.17
CA ASP A 66 18.63 5.65 6.63
C ASP A 66 18.49 5.57 5.10
N LEU A 67 17.94 6.62 4.47
CA LEU A 67 17.65 6.60 3.04
C LEU A 67 18.90 6.42 2.16
N ASP A 68 20.07 6.87 2.62
CA ASP A 68 21.32 6.71 1.87
C ASP A 68 21.81 5.26 1.94
N ARG A 69 21.77 4.64 3.12
CA ARG A 69 22.12 3.22 3.29
C ARG A 69 21.11 2.28 2.62
N LEU A 70 19.81 2.61 2.62
CA LEU A 70 18.81 1.83 1.87
C LEU A 70 19.16 1.79 0.38
N LYS A 71 19.56 2.93 -0.18
CA LYS A 71 20.03 3.02 -1.56
C LYS A 71 21.32 2.23 -1.80
N ASP A 72 22.30 2.35 -0.92
CA ASP A 72 23.57 1.60 -1.02
C ASP A 72 23.34 0.08 -0.93
N GLY A 73 22.35 -0.33 -0.14
CA GLY A 73 21.90 -1.71 0.01
C GLY A 73 20.99 -2.21 -1.11
N GLY A 74 20.66 -1.37 -2.10
CA GLY A 74 19.82 -1.74 -3.24
C GLY A 74 18.33 -1.93 -2.90
N VAL A 75 17.85 -1.40 -1.77
CA VAL A 75 16.46 -1.56 -1.34
C VAL A 75 15.53 -0.75 -2.24
N GLY A 76 14.63 -1.42 -2.95
CA GLY A 76 13.60 -0.77 -3.77
C GLY A 76 12.28 -0.61 -3.01
N LEU A 77 11.95 -1.50 -2.07
CA LEU A 77 10.78 -1.37 -1.21
C LEU A 77 11.17 -1.52 0.26
N GLN A 78 10.73 -0.57 1.08
CA GLN A 78 10.83 -0.65 2.53
C GLN A 78 9.44 -0.55 3.14
N VAL A 79 9.09 -1.51 3.99
CA VAL A 79 7.99 -1.33 4.94
C VAL A 79 8.56 -0.71 6.21
N PHE A 80 8.10 0.50 6.53
CA PHE A 80 8.42 1.20 7.76
C PHE A 80 7.34 0.93 8.79
N VAL A 81 7.76 0.44 9.96
CA VAL A 81 6.86 -0.02 11.01
C VAL A 81 6.62 1.10 12.02
N LEU A 82 5.35 1.30 12.35
CA LEU A 82 4.87 2.13 13.44
C LEU A 82 4.66 1.20 14.64
N PHE A 83 5.49 1.34 15.67
CA PHE A 83 5.52 0.45 16.83
C PHE A 83 5.52 1.23 18.14
N CYS A 84 4.77 0.76 19.14
CA CYS A 84 5.02 1.10 20.52
C CYS A 84 4.85 -0.12 21.42
N ASP A 85 5.60 -0.15 22.53
CA ASP A 85 5.50 -1.24 23.49
C ASP A 85 4.13 -1.26 24.22
N GLY A 86 3.93 -2.30 25.03
CA GLY A 86 2.71 -2.52 25.80
C GLY A 86 2.52 -1.57 26.99
N GLU A 87 3.47 -0.66 27.27
CA GLU A 87 3.30 0.36 28.33
C GLU A 87 2.33 1.47 27.88
N TYR A 88 2.12 1.61 26.56
CA TYR A 88 1.14 2.50 25.98
C TYR A 88 -0.27 1.90 26.12
N GLY A 89 -1.05 2.46 27.04
CA GLY A 89 -2.44 2.05 27.28
C GLY A 89 -3.48 2.73 26.37
N PRO A 90 -4.76 2.37 26.54
CA PRO A 90 -5.88 3.04 25.86
C PRO A 90 -5.84 4.56 26.05
N GLY A 91 -6.10 5.32 24.99
CA GLY A 91 -5.97 6.76 24.90
C GLY A 91 -4.57 7.26 24.55
N THR A 92 -3.56 6.39 24.50
CA THR A 92 -2.16 6.80 24.23
C THR A 92 -1.53 6.05 23.04
N ALA A 93 -1.83 4.76 22.89
CA ALA A 93 -1.23 3.92 21.84
C ALA A 93 -1.64 4.38 20.44
N PHE A 94 -2.93 4.64 20.21
CA PHE A 94 -3.42 5.13 18.91
C PHE A 94 -2.86 6.52 18.57
N SER A 95 -2.79 7.41 19.57
CA SER A 95 -2.19 8.74 19.38
C SER A 95 -0.69 8.64 19.06
N PHE A 96 0.03 7.71 19.68
CA PHE A 96 1.44 7.46 19.39
C PHE A 96 1.65 6.87 17.99
N ALA A 97 0.79 5.94 17.55
CA ALA A 97 0.78 5.44 16.16
C ALA A 97 0.69 6.58 15.14
N ASN A 98 -0.24 7.51 15.34
CA ASN A 98 -0.39 8.66 14.44
C ASN A 98 0.82 9.59 14.48
N ARG A 99 1.44 9.83 15.64
CA ARG A 99 2.68 10.62 15.72
C ARG A 99 3.85 9.98 14.97
N MET A 100 3.96 8.65 14.99
CA MET A 100 4.95 7.96 14.17
C MET A 100 4.62 8.06 12.68
N ALA A 101 3.34 7.95 12.30
CA ALA A 101 2.90 8.17 10.93
C ALA A 101 3.27 9.59 10.45
N ASP A 102 3.07 10.61 11.28
CA ASP A 102 3.46 12.00 10.98
C ASP A 102 4.99 12.14 10.80
N SER A 103 5.78 11.34 11.53
CA SER A 103 7.23 11.32 11.41
C SER A 103 7.66 10.70 10.08
N LEU A 104 7.06 9.58 9.67
CA LEU A 104 7.31 8.99 8.35
C LEU A 104 6.84 9.91 7.22
N ASP A 105 5.67 10.54 7.34
CA ASP A 105 5.18 11.54 6.39
C ASP A 105 6.19 12.68 6.21
N SER A 106 6.76 13.16 7.33
CA SER A 106 7.76 14.22 7.32
C SER A 106 9.07 13.78 6.66
N VAL A 107 9.50 12.54 6.81
CA VAL A 107 10.65 11.98 6.08
C VAL A 107 10.35 11.91 4.59
N VAL A 108 9.20 11.36 4.19
CA VAL A 108 8.84 11.20 2.77
C VAL A 108 8.67 12.57 2.09
N ALA A 109 7.98 13.51 2.72
CA ALA A 109 7.72 14.84 2.18
C ALA A 109 9.01 15.67 1.96
N ARG A 110 10.04 15.48 2.80
CA ARG A 110 11.32 16.18 2.69
C ARG A 110 12.26 15.57 1.65
N ASN A 111 12.00 14.34 1.20
CA ASN A 111 12.89 13.58 0.30
C ASN A 111 12.15 13.08 -0.96
N PRO A 112 11.44 13.96 -1.70
CA PRO A 112 10.62 13.54 -2.84
C PRO A 112 11.45 12.97 -4.00
N ASP A 113 12.77 13.19 -4.01
CA ASP A 113 13.74 12.64 -4.96
C ASP A 113 14.27 11.25 -4.56
N LYS A 114 14.13 10.84 -3.28
CA LYS A 114 14.66 9.56 -2.77
C LYS A 114 13.59 8.52 -2.47
N VAL A 115 12.43 8.94 -1.96
CA VAL A 115 11.40 8.03 -1.43
C VAL A 115 10.00 8.54 -1.76
N ALA A 116 9.05 7.63 -1.95
CA ALA A 116 7.64 7.96 -2.12
C ALA A 116 6.75 6.84 -1.55
N TYR A 117 5.56 7.20 -1.08
CA TYR A 117 4.59 6.20 -0.63
C TYR A 117 4.05 5.37 -1.80
N ALA A 118 4.02 4.06 -1.60
CA ALA A 118 3.29 3.14 -2.47
C ALA A 118 2.00 2.68 -1.76
N HIS A 119 0.86 2.90 -2.41
CA HIS A 119 -0.43 2.43 -1.88
C HIS A 119 -0.87 1.11 -2.50
N ARG A 120 -0.36 0.83 -3.71
CA ARG A 120 -0.65 -0.37 -4.50
C ARG A 120 0.63 -0.98 -5.04
N ALA A 121 0.58 -2.24 -5.44
CA ALA A 121 1.72 -2.92 -6.06
C ALA A 121 2.23 -2.20 -7.32
N ASP A 122 1.35 -1.59 -8.12
CA ASP A 122 1.76 -0.82 -9.29
C ASP A 122 2.49 0.48 -8.92
N ASP A 123 2.21 1.06 -7.74
CA ASP A 123 2.99 2.20 -7.24
C ASP A 123 4.43 1.79 -6.92
N VAL A 124 4.63 0.60 -6.36
CA VAL A 124 5.97 0.08 -6.07
C VAL A 124 6.80 0.02 -7.35
N GLU A 125 6.24 -0.55 -8.42
CA GLU A 125 6.90 -0.67 -9.72
C GLU A 125 7.18 0.70 -10.35
N ARG A 126 6.20 1.62 -10.30
CA ARG A 126 6.36 2.99 -10.79
C ARG A 126 7.41 3.79 -10.01
N ILE A 127 7.45 3.66 -8.68
CA ILE A 127 8.38 4.41 -7.83
C ILE A 127 9.80 3.88 -8.01
N THR A 128 9.97 2.56 -7.98
CA THR A 128 11.28 1.92 -8.12
C THR A 128 11.87 2.11 -9.51
N SER A 129 11.06 2.05 -10.57
CA SER A 129 11.52 2.38 -11.93
C SER A 129 11.97 3.83 -12.10
N SER A 130 11.53 4.75 -11.22
CA SER A 130 12.03 6.13 -11.16
C SER A 130 13.31 6.30 -10.33
N GLY A 131 13.89 5.21 -9.82
CA GLY A 131 15.10 5.20 -8.99
C GLY A 131 14.89 5.62 -7.53
N LYS A 132 13.63 5.58 -7.05
CA LYS A 132 13.24 5.92 -5.68
C LYS A 132 12.89 4.68 -4.88
N ILE A 133 12.95 4.79 -3.56
CA ILE A 133 12.48 3.78 -2.61
C ILE A 133 10.95 3.89 -2.50
N ALA A 134 10.25 2.77 -2.67
CA ALA A 134 8.83 2.66 -2.35
C ALA A 134 8.66 2.43 -0.84
N ALA A 135 8.07 3.40 -0.15
CA ALA A 135 7.74 3.31 1.26
C ALA A 135 6.32 2.75 1.45
N LEU A 136 6.19 1.72 2.28
CA LEU A 136 4.92 1.26 2.83
C LEU A 136 4.90 1.54 4.32
N MET A 137 3.73 1.88 4.85
CA MET A 137 3.50 2.07 6.28
C MET A 137 2.84 0.82 6.84
N ALA A 138 3.29 0.35 8.00
CA ALA A 138 2.65 -0.75 8.71
C ALA A 138 2.58 -0.48 10.22
N VAL A 139 1.70 -1.18 10.93
CA VAL A 139 1.54 -1.04 12.37
C VAL A 139 1.85 -2.36 13.04
N GLU A 140 2.76 -2.34 14.01
CA GLU A 140 3.09 -3.51 14.81
C GLU A 140 2.41 -3.41 16.19
N GLY A 141 1.41 -4.27 16.40
CA GLY A 141 0.70 -4.37 17.66
C GLY A 141 -0.75 -3.89 17.56
N GLY A 142 -1.69 -4.82 17.71
CA GLY A 142 -3.12 -4.52 17.70
C GLY A 142 -3.60 -3.67 18.87
N HIS A 143 -2.82 -3.48 19.94
CA HIS A 143 -3.17 -2.55 21.02
C HIS A 143 -3.23 -1.10 20.53
N MET A 144 -2.56 -0.78 19.41
CA MET A 144 -2.58 0.55 18.82
C MET A 144 -3.90 0.92 18.12
N ILE A 145 -4.83 -0.04 17.94
CA ILE A 145 -6.22 0.26 17.53
C ILE A 145 -7.17 0.41 18.73
N GLU A 146 -6.70 0.18 19.95
CA GLU A 146 -7.45 0.40 21.21
C GLU A 146 -8.86 -0.22 21.22
N ASP A 147 -8.98 -1.43 20.67
CA ASP A 147 -10.24 -2.19 20.57
C ASP A 147 -11.34 -1.46 19.76
N ARG A 148 -10.93 -0.68 18.74
CA ARG A 148 -11.82 0.15 17.93
C ARG A 148 -11.61 -0.05 16.43
N LEU A 149 -12.65 -0.50 15.74
CA LEU A 149 -12.62 -0.67 14.27
C LEU A 149 -12.49 0.66 13.52
N ASP A 150 -13.02 1.76 14.07
CA ASP A 150 -12.87 3.09 13.47
C ASP A 150 -11.44 3.63 13.56
N TYR A 151 -10.66 3.19 14.56
CA TYR A 151 -9.22 3.48 14.67
C TYR A 151 -8.42 2.66 13.66
N LEU A 152 -8.75 1.37 13.49
CA LEU A 152 -8.20 0.54 12.41
C LEU A 152 -8.46 1.20 11.04
N ASP A 153 -9.70 1.61 10.77
CA ASP A 153 -10.08 2.31 9.55
C ASP A 153 -9.32 3.63 9.37
N SER A 154 -9.06 4.34 10.47
CA SER A 154 -8.27 5.57 10.46
C SER A 154 -6.82 5.32 10.05
N LEU A 155 -6.17 4.30 10.61
CA LEU A 155 -4.81 3.92 10.24
C LEU A 155 -4.73 3.41 8.79
N TYR A 156 -5.76 2.68 8.34
CA TYR A 156 -5.89 2.32 6.92
C TYR A 156 -5.93 3.56 6.01
N ARG A 157 -6.77 4.56 6.34
CA ARG A 157 -6.83 5.82 5.58
C ARG A 157 -5.52 6.60 5.61
N ARG A 158 -4.74 6.51 6.70
CA ARG A 158 -3.37 7.07 6.78
C ARG A 158 -2.35 6.33 5.91
N GLY A 159 -2.67 5.13 5.44
CA GLY A 159 -1.86 4.38 4.49
C GLY A 159 -1.35 3.03 4.99
N MET A 160 -1.77 2.56 6.17
CA MET A 160 -1.36 1.28 6.74
C MET A 160 -1.61 0.11 5.77
N LYS A 161 -0.58 -0.72 5.54
CA LYS A 161 -0.60 -1.86 4.60
C LYS A 161 -0.62 -3.22 5.25
N TYR A 162 -0.12 -3.34 6.48
CA TYR A 162 -0.42 -4.48 7.33
C TYR A 162 -0.58 -4.06 8.78
N LEU A 163 -1.25 -4.94 9.53
CA LEU A 163 -1.33 -4.88 10.99
C LEU A 163 -0.78 -6.19 11.57
N THR A 164 0.22 -6.10 12.43
CA THR A 164 0.64 -7.20 13.31
C THR A 164 -0.33 -7.26 14.48
N LEU A 165 -1.04 -8.38 14.63
CA LEU A 165 -2.21 -8.44 15.52
C LEU A 165 -1.86 -8.28 17.00
N THR A 166 -0.66 -8.68 17.39
CA THR A 166 -0.11 -8.54 18.75
C THR A 166 1.34 -8.11 18.66
N TRP A 167 1.90 -7.61 19.76
CA TRP A 167 3.36 -7.58 19.96
C TRP A 167 3.73 -8.64 21.00
N ASN A 168 4.67 -8.38 21.91
CA ASN A 168 4.95 -9.25 23.05
C ASN A 168 3.83 -9.19 24.12
N ASN A 169 2.91 -8.25 24.03
CA ASN A 169 1.69 -8.18 24.83
C ASN A 169 0.46 -8.63 24.02
N SER A 170 -0.41 -9.41 24.65
CA SER A 170 -1.76 -9.70 24.14
C SER A 170 -2.62 -8.45 24.14
N THR A 171 -3.55 -8.38 23.19
CA THR A 171 -4.67 -7.44 23.23
C THR A 171 -5.84 -8.07 23.99
N THR A 172 -6.96 -7.35 24.12
CA THR A 172 -8.20 -7.95 24.66
C THR A 172 -8.86 -8.93 23.69
N TRP A 173 -8.35 -9.05 22.46
CA TRP A 173 -8.98 -9.78 21.37
C TRP A 173 -8.08 -10.75 20.58
N ALA A 174 -6.77 -10.75 20.86
CA ALA A 174 -5.79 -11.67 20.33
C ALA A 174 -4.65 -11.89 21.33
N THR A 175 -4.21 -13.14 21.50
CA THR A 175 -3.11 -13.48 22.42
C THR A 175 -1.75 -13.57 21.72
N SER A 176 -0.70 -13.06 22.37
CA SER A 176 0.67 -13.06 21.85
C SER A 176 1.39 -14.39 22.11
N ALA A 177 2.45 -14.65 21.36
CA ALA A 177 3.33 -15.81 21.58
C ALA A 177 3.98 -15.78 22.95
N ALA A 178 4.39 -14.58 23.42
CA ALA A 178 4.99 -14.42 24.73
C ALA A 178 3.99 -14.79 25.84
N ASP A 179 2.78 -14.24 25.78
CA ASP A 179 1.74 -14.51 26.77
C ASP A 179 1.21 -15.97 26.70
N GLU A 180 1.08 -16.57 25.52
CA GLU A 180 0.62 -17.96 25.38
C GLU A 180 1.63 -19.01 25.85
N THR A 181 2.91 -18.64 25.95
CA THR A 181 4.01 -19.55 26.34
C THR A 181 4.56 -19.29 27.73
N ASP A 182 4.14 -18.21 28.39
CA ASP A 182 4.48 -17.90 29.77
C ASP A 182 3.64 -18.78 30.73
N PRO A 183 4.27 -19.70 31.49
CA PRO A 183 3.55 -20.58 32.42
C PRO A 183 3.00 -19.85 33.65
N GLU A 184 3.48 -18.63 33.94
CA GLU A 184 3.03 -17.82 35.08
C GLU A 184 1.87 -16.89 34.70
N ARG A 185 1.55 -16.80 33.41
CA ARG A 185 0.53 -15.90 32.88
C ARG A 185 -0.84 -16.58 32.84
N GLU A 186 -1.79 -16.04 33.63
CA GLU A 186 -3.20 -16.39 33.49
C GLU A 186 -3.86 -15.55 32.38
N LEU A 187 -4.27 -16.19 31.29
CA LEU A 187 -4.95 -15.53 30.18
C LEU A 187 -6.48 -15.60 30.35
N SER A 188 -7.14 -14.45 30.21
CA SER A 188 -8.60 -14.35 30.25
C SER A 188 -9.29 -15.04 29.07
N HIS A 189 -8.57 -15.21 27.96
CA HIS A 189 -8.92 -15.98 26.78
C HIS A 189 -7.64 -16.44 26.09
N LYS A 190 -7.74 -17.40 25.16
CA LYS A 190 -6.63 -17.83 24.31
C LYS A 190 -7.09 -17.82 22.86
N GLY A 191 -6.28 -17.29 21.94
CA GLY A 191 -6.65 -17.14 20.55
C GLY A 191 -7.33 -15.82 20.22
N LEU A 192 -8.20 -15.85 19.21
CA LEU A 192 -9.05 -14.70 18.87
C LEU A 192 -10.35 -14.72 19.68
N THR A 193 -10.79 -13.55 20.13
CA THR A 193 -12.19 -13.37 20.55
C THR A 193 -13.08 -13.08 19.33
N ARG A 194 -14.41 -12.97 19.54
CA ARG A 194 -15.33 -12.53 18.49
C ARG A 194 -14.93 -11.18 17.88
N PHE A 195 -14.51 -10.22 18.70
CA PHE A 195 -14.03 -8.94 18.20
C PHE A 195 -12.74 -9.11 17.39
N GLY A 196 -11.84 -10.00 17.80
CA GLY A 196 -10.65 -10.35 17.02
C GLY A 196 -10.99 -10.94 15.64
N GLU A 197 -12.02 -11.78 15.55
CA GLU A 197 -12.52 -12.25 14.25
C GLU A 197 -13.09 -11.12 13.39
N GLU A 198 -13.76 -10.13 14.00
CA GLU A 198 -14.27 -8.93 13.32
C GLU A 198 -13.11 -8.05 12.79
N VAL A 199 -12.03 -7.90 13.57
CA VAL A 199 -10.80 -7.24 13.13
C VAL A 199 -10.18 -7.95 11.92
N VAL A 200 -10.01 -9.27 11.96
CA VAL A 200 -9.46 -10.07 10.84
C VAL A 200 -10.30 -9.88 9.56
N LYS A 201 -11.63 -9.97 9.68
CA LYS A 201 -12.54 -9.74 8.53
C LYS A 201 -12.40 -8.33 7.98
N ARG A 202 -12.33 -7.33 8.86
CA ARG A 202 -12.17 -5.93 8.45
C ARG A 202 -10.85 -5.69 7.72
N LEU A 203 -9.75 -6.28 8.18
CA LEU A 203 -8.45 -6.20 7.49
C LEU A 203 -8.55 -6.80 6.08
N ASN A 204 -9.21 -7.96 5.92
CA ASN A 204 -9.43 -8.54 4.61
C ASN A 204 -10.27 -7.64 3.69
N GLU A 205 -11.38 -7.05 4.17
CA GLU A 205 -12.22 -6.13 3.40
C GLU A 205 -11.44 -4.92 2.87
N LEU A 206 -10.63 -4.31 3.74
CA LEU A 206 -9.81 -3.14 3.40
C LEU A 206 -8.61 -3.47 2.50
N GLY A 207 -8.21 -4.75 2.46
CA GLY A 207 -6.98 -5.19 1.81
C GLY A 207 -5.73 -4.81 2.58
N VAL A 208 -5.85 -4.66 3.91
CA VAL A 208 -4.72 -4.60 4.82
C VAL A 208 -4.26 -6.02 5.08
N MET A 209 -2.99 -6.31 4.81
CA MET A 209 -2.43 -7.64 5.03
C MET A 209 -2.40 -7.95 6.52
N ILE A 210 -2.63 -9.22 6.86
CA ILE A 210 -2.62 -9.67 8.26
C ILE A 210 -1.24 -10.24 8.56
N ASP A 211 -0.60 -9.71 9.60
CA ASP A 211 0.70 -10.18 10.06
C ASP A 211 0.58 -11.00 11.37
N LEU A 212 1.16 -12.20 11.33
CA LEU A 212 1.19 -13.23 12.35
C LEU A 212 2.53 -13.31 13.08
N SER A 213 3.51 -12.47 12.75
CA SER A 213 4.63 -12.25 13.66
C SER A 213 4.10 -11.81 15.03
N HIS A 214 4.80 -12.19 16.10
CA HIS A 214 4.35 -12.05 17.50
C HIS A 214 3.08 -12.82 17.94
N ALA A 215 2.22 -13.29 17.03
CA ALA A 215 0.97 -13.94 17.40
C ALA A 215 1.18 -15.28 18.12
N GLY A 216 0.35 -15.56 19.12
CA GLY A 216 0.33 -16.85 19.80
C GLY A 216 -0.10 -17.98 18.88
N GLU A 217 0.22 -19.23 19.23
CA GLU A 217 -0.05 -20.39 18.39
C GLU A 217 -1.56 -20.59 18.18
N GLN A 218 -2.37 -20.36 19.21
CA GLN A 218 -3.83 -20.43 19.06
C GLN A 218 -4.34 -19.28 18.19
N THR A 219 -3.89 -18.05 18.41
CA THR A 219 -4.24 -16.89 17.58
C THR A 219 -3.87 -17.11 16.11
N PHE A 220 -2.68 -17.67 15.86
CA PHE A 220 -2.21 -18.00 14.51
C PHE A 220 -3.21 -18.89 13.76
N TYR A 221 -3.65 -20.00 14.37
CA TYR A 221 -4.59 -20.92 13.72
C TYR A 221 -6.02 -20.35 13.64
N ASP A 222 -6.44 -19.54 14.61
CA ASP A 222 -7.72 -18.83 14.54
C ASP A 222 -7.76 -17.81 13.40
N VAL A 223 -6.68 -17.09 13.15
CA VAL A 223 -6.58 -16.19 12.00
C VAL A 223 -6.64 -16.97 10.69
N LEU A 224 -5.91 -18.07 10.56
CA LEU A 224 -5.95 -18.90 9.33
C LEU A 224 -7.34 -19.46 9.05
N ARG A 225 -8.12 -19.75 10.10
CA ARG A 225 -9.52 -20.18 9.97
C ARG A 225 -10.44 -19.08 9.46
N VAL A 226 -10.18 -17.81 9.83
CA VAL A 226 -11.06 -16.68 9.55
C VAL A 226 -10.64 -15.91 8.29
N SER A 227 -9.35 -15.83 8.01
CA SER A 227 -8.81 -15.04 6.90
C SER A 227 -9.20 -15.63 5.54
N SER A 228 -9.71 -14.76 4.68
CA SER A 228 -10.03 -15.01 3.28
C SER A 228 -8.90 -14.65 2.32
N LYS A 229 -7.83 -14.03 2.83
CA LYS A 229 -6.68 -13.57 2.05
C LYS A 229 -5.36 -14.17 2.57
N PRO A 230 -4.31 -14.19 1.72
CA PRO A 230 -2.98 -14.63 2.14
C PRO A 230 -2.46 -13.83 3.34
N VAL A 231 -2.05 -14.52 4.41
CA VAL A 231 -1.43 -13.92 5.61
C VAL A 231 0.08 -13.82 5.45
N MET A 232 0.72 -13.08 6.37
CA MET A 232 2.18 -13.00 6.47
C MET A 232 2.62 -13.34 7.89
N ALA A 233 3.85 -13.83 8.03
CA ALA A 233 4.66 -13.63 9.23
C ALA A 233 5.81 -12.73 8.79
N THR A 234 5.74 -11.42 9.06
CA THR A 234 6.62 -10.43 8.43
C THR A 234 8.08 -10.55 8.84
N HIS A 235 8.34 -11.04 10.05
CA HIS A 235 9.68 -11.20 10.62
C HIS A 235 9.70 -12.36 11.65
N SER A 236 9.83 -13.59 11.17
CA SER A 236 9.88 -14.81 12.00
C SER A 236 10.83 -15.86 11.42
N ASN A 237 11.38 -16.74 12.29
CA ASN A 237 12.30 -17.81 11.88
C ASN A 237 11.74 -19.21 12.23
N CYS A 238 12.60 -20.23 12.23
CA CYS A 238 12.22 -21.65 12.33
C CYS A 238 12.48 -22.18 13.75
N TYR A 239 11.43 -22.65 14.42
CA TYR A 239 11.53 -23.17 15.78
C TYR A 239 12.44 -24.42 15.85
N ALA A 240 12.44 -25.23 14.79
CA ALA A 240 13.24 -26.44 14.72
C ALA A 240 14.76 -26.19 14.78
N LEU A 241 15.21 -25.00 14.35
CA LEU A 241 16.63 -24.60 14.37
C LEU A 241 16.98 -23.75 15.59
N ALA A 242 16.07 -22.85 15.98
CA ALA A 242 16.20 -22.01 17.16
C ALA A 242 14.89 -22.04 17.96
N PRO A 243 14.79 -22.87 19.02
CA PRO A 243 13.58 -23.02 19.83
C PRO A 243 13.28 -21.75 20.63
N HIS A 244 12.47 -20.87 20.04
CA HIS A 244 12.03 -19.61 20.63
C HIS A 244 10.53 -19.42 20.34
N PRO A 245 9.71 -18.95 21.30
CA PRO A 245 8.26 -18.75 21.09
C PRO A 245 7.88 -17.88 19.88
N ARG A 246 8.78 -16.96 19.48
CA ARG A 246 8.61 -16.11 18.29
C ARG A 246 8.85 -16.81 16.95
N ASN A 247 9.45 -18.00 16.97
CA ASN A 247 9.74 -18.77 15.77
C ASN A 247 8.61 -19.74 15.45
N LEU A 248 8.36 -19.92 14.15
CA LEU A 248 7.30 -20.76 13.63
C LEU A 248 7.69 -22.24 13.74
N LYS A 249 6.77 -23.05 14.24
CA LYS A 249 6.87 -24.51 14.14
C LYS A 249 6.62 -24.96 12.70
N ASP A 250 7.16 -26.12 12.33
CA ASP A 250 7.03 -26.66 10.96
C ASP A 250 5.56 -26.75 10.49
N GLU A 251 4.62 -27.08 11.39
CA GLU A 251 3.19 -27.12 11.06
C GLU A 251 2.58 -25.73 10.82
N GLN A 252 3.09 -24.68 11.49
CA GLN A 252 2.71 -23.29 11.19
C GLN A 252 3.28 -22.87 9.82
N ILE A 253 4.53 -23.24 9.52
CA ILE A 253 5.17 -22.99 8.22
C ILE A 253 4.34 -23.62 7.09
N LYS A 254 3.95 -24.89 7.22
CA LYS A 254 3.08 -25.60 6.26
C LYS A 254 1.71 -24.93 6.13
N ALA A 255 1.10 -24.52 7.24
CA ALA A 255 -0.20 -23.87 7.21
C ALA A 255 -0.17 -22.50 6.48
N ILE A 256 0.93 -21.74 6.58
CA ILE A 256 1.12 -20.50 5.79
C ILE A 256 1.10 -20.82 4.29
N LYS A 257 1.76 -21.90 3.86
CA LYS A 257 1.72 -22.34 2.46
C LYS A 257 0.30 -22.65 2.00
N GLU A 258 -0.45 -23.41 2.79
CA GLU A 258 -1.83 -23.80 2.47
C GLU A 258 -2.75 -22.59 2.29
N ASN A 259 -2.54 -21.54 3.09
CA ASN A 259 -3.25 -20.26 2.95
C ASN A 259 -2.75 -19.41 1.75
N GLY A 260 -1.58 -19.73 1.18
CA GLY A 260 -0.94 -18.95 0.12
C GLY A 260 -0.09 -17.78 0.63
N GLY A 261 0.21 -17.74 1.93
CA GLY A 261 0.89 -16.65 2.63
C GLY A 261 2.39 -16.56 2.40
N LEU A 262 3.08 -15.83 3.29
CA LEU A 262 4.50 -15.48 3.19
C LEU A 262 5.19 -15.47 4.55
N ILE A 263 6.48 -15.84 4.59
CA ILE A 263 7.34 -15.77 5.78
C ILE A 263 8.53 -14.87 5.47
N GLY A 264 8.63 -13.73 6.15
CA GLY A 264 9.81 -12.89 6.16
C GLY A 264 10.82 -13.39 7.20
N VAL A 265 12.02 -13.75 6.75
CA VAL A 265 13.09 -14.24 7.63
C VAL A 265 13.70 -13.07 8.41
N ASN A 266 13.74 -13.22 9.73
CA ASN A 266 14.14 -12.21 10.71
C ASN A 266 15.65 -12.27 11.01
N PHE A 267 16.32 -11.11 11.12
CA PHE A 267 17.77 -11.06 11.30
C PHE A 267 18.22 -11.01 12.78
N TYR A 268 17.30 -10.91 13.73
CA TYR A 268 17.62 -10.88 15.16
C TYR A 268 18.36 -12.15 15.60
N SER A 269 19.51 -11.94 16.24
CA SER A 269 20.43 -13.00 16.62
C SER A 269 19.78 -14.06 17.52
N GLY A 270 18.90 -13.64 18.43
CA GLY A 270 18.21 -14.54 19.36
C GLY A 270 17.16 -15.44 18.71
N PHE A 271 16.71 -15.12 17.50
CA PHE A 271 15.77 -15.95 16.74
C PHE A 271 16.48 -16.86 15.72
N ILE A 272 17.79 -16.69 15.52
CA ILE A 272 18.61 -17.47 14.58
C ILE A 272 19.45 -18.50 15.32
N ASP A 273 20.07 -18.12 16.43
CA ASP A 273 21.00 -18.99 17.16
C ASP A 273 20.53 -19.23 18.60
N PRO A 274 20.20 -20.49 18.97
CA PRO A 274 19.79 -20.83 20.32
C PRO A 274 20.84 -20.50 21.40
N ASP A 275 22.11 -20.34 21.01
CA ASP A 275 23.21 -20.01 21.90
C ASP A 275 23.44 -18.51 22.08
N TYR A 276 22.75 -17.65 21.30
CA TYR A 276 22.95 -16.20 21.34
C TYR A 276 22.76 -15.62 22.74
N ASN A 277 21.64 -15.94 23.41
CA ASN A 277 21.33 -15.36 24.72
C ASN A 277 22.40 -15.69 25.76
N ARG A 278 22.98 -16.89 25.73
CA ARG A 278 24.09 -17.26 26.63
C ARG A 278 25.32 -16.38 26.41
N ARG A 279 25.65 -16.09 25.15
CA ARG A 279 26.78 -15.21 24.79
C ARG A 279 26.48 -13.76 25.16
N LYS A 280 25.26 -13.29 24.92
CA LYS A 280 24.78 -11.97 25.34
C LYS A 280 24.88 -11.81 26.86
N ASP A 281 24.31 -12.72 27.63
CA ASP A 281 24.30 -12.67 29.10
C ASP A 281 25.73 -12.68 29.66
N SER A 282 26.62 -13.47 29.07
CA SER A 282 28.04 -13.48 29.44
C SER A 282 28.72 -12.13 29.17
N LEU A 283 28.36 -11.46 28.06
CA LEU A 283 28.88 -10.14 27.70
C LEU A 283 28.31 -9.04 28.63
N LEU A 284 27.01 -9.08 28.94
CA LEU A 284 26.37 -8.17 29.88
C LEU A 284 27.00 -8.31 31.28
N ALA A 285 27.21 -9.54 31.75
CA ALA A 285 27.87 -9.83 33.02
C ALA A 285 29.34 -9.37 33.04
N TYR A 286 30.05 -9.48 31.92
CA TYR A 286 31.41 -8.95 31.79
C TYR A 286 31.45 -7.42 31.95
N HIS A 287 30.39 -6.73 31.50
CA HIS A 287 30.23 -5.27 31.61
C HIS A 287 29.23 -4.85 32.70
N GLN A 288 29.04 -5.66 33.75
CA GLN A 288 27.95 -5.52 34.72
C GLN A 288 27.77 -4.09 35.27
N SER A 289 28.87 -3.42 35.65
CA SER A 289 28.78 -2.06 36.22
C SER A 289 28.19 -1.02 35.26
N VAL A 290 28.46 -1.15 33.96
CA VAL A 290 27.90 -0.27 32.93
C VAL A 290 26.46 -0.67 32.67
N TYR A 291 26.18 -1.98 32.60
CA TYR A 291 24.83 -2.50 32.42
C TYR A 291 23.88 -2.06 33.54
N ASP A 292 24.27 -2.16 34.80
CA ASP A 292 23.47 -1.73 35.96
C ASP A 292 23.16 -0.23 35.90
N SER A 293 24.14 0.59 35.48
CA SER A 293 23.94 2.03 35.30
C SER A 293 22.95 2.34 34.18
N LEU A 294 23.02 1.60 33.07
CA LEU A 294 22.10 1.76 31.95
C LEU A 294 20.70 1.26 32.28
N LEU A 295 20.60 0.17 33.04
CA LEU A 295 19.33 -0.34 33.53
C LEU A 295 18.63 0.71 34.41
N ALA A 296 19.36 1.37 35.30
CA ALA A 296 18.83 2.48 36.09
C ALA A 296 18.44 3.69 35.23
N LYS A 297 19.25 4.03 34.21
CA LYS A 297 18.96 5.12 33.26
C LYS A 297 17.66 4.88 32.49
N HIS A 298 17.39 3.63 32.12
CA HIS A 298 16.20 3.20 31.39
C HIS A 298 15.09 2.68 32.29
N GLU A 299 15.06 3.13 33.56
CA GLU A 299 13.98 2.83 34.51
C GLU A 299 13.68 1.33 34.70
N GLY A 300 14.70 0.48 34.53
CA GLY A 300 14.58 -0.98 34.64
C GLY A 300 14.30 -1.70 33.30
N ASN A 301 14.18 -0.99 32.18
CA ASN A 301 13.98 -1.59 30.88
C ASN A 301 15.27 -2.26 30.37
N ALA A 302 15.35 -3.58 30.57
CA ALA A 302 16.51 -4.41 30.21
C ALA A 302 16.83 -4.39 28.71
N MET A 303 15.80 -4.30 27.84
CA MET A 303 15.98 -4.26 26.39
C MET A 303 16.73 -2.98 25.97
N HIS A 304 16.27 -1.81 26.43
CA HIS A 304 16.93 -0.54 26.13
C HIS A 304 18.34 -0.45 26.73
N ALA A 305 18.53 -0.97 27.95
CA ALA A 305 19.84 -1.02 28.59
C ALA A 305 20.83 -1.93 27.83
N ALA A 306 20.40 -3.13 27.43
CA ALA A 306 21.24 -4.05 26.66
C ALA A 306 21.58 -3.47 25.28
N ARG A 307 20.62 -2.86 24.59
CA ARG A 307 20.84 -2.18 23.30
C ARG A 307 21.85 -1.05 23.41
N GLU A 308 21.69 -0.14 24.38
CA GLU A 308 22.63 0.98 24.57
C GLU A 308 24.03 0.48 24.91
N LEU A 309 24.14 -0.55 25.76
CA LEU A 309 25.42 -1.15 26.10
C LEU A 309 26.09 -1.74 24.86
N ILE A 310 25.43 -2.69 24.19
CA ILE A 310 26.02 -3.48 23.09
C ILE A 310 26.41 -2.57 21.92
N SER A 311 25.55 -1.61 21.55
CA SER A 311 25.86 -0.65 20.48
C SER A 311 27.06 0.25 20.80
N GLY A 312 27.33 0.51 22.08
CA GLY A 312 28.50 1.27 22.53
C GLY A 312 29.80 0.47 22.65
N LEU A 313 29.78 -0.87 22.51
CA LEU A 313 30.96 -1.70 22.63
C LEU A 313 31.84 -1.68 21.37
N PRO A 314 33.15 -2.00 21.46
CA PRO A 314 33.99 -2.18 20.29
C PRO A 314 33.42 -3.25 19.34
N LYS A 315 33.53 -3.00 18.04
CA LYS A 315 32.99 -3.88 16.97
C LYS A 315 33.35 -5.36 17.15
N ALA A 316 34.59 -5.66 17.55
CA ALA A 316 35.03 -7.03 17.80
C ALA A 316 34.26 -7.75 18.92
N GLN A 317 33.80 -7.02 19.94
CA GLN A 317 32.95 -7.59 21.00
C GLN A 317 31.51 -7.79 20.52
N GLN A 318 30.98 -6.85 19.73
CA GLN A 318 29.67 -6.99 19.11
C GLN A 318 29.65 -8.22 18.18
N ASP A 319 30.63 -8.33 17.28
CA ASP A 319 30.72 -9.44 16.34
C ASP A 319 31.00 -10.78 17.04
N GLY A 320 31.61 -10.76 18.23
CA GLY A 320 31.86 -11.96 19.03
C GLY A 320 30.61 -12.67 19.56
N ILE A 321 29.44 -12.01 19.59
CA ILE A 321 28.18 -12.62 20.04
C ILE A 321 27.21 -12.96 18.89
N ARG A 322 27.41 -12.36 17.72
CA ARG A 322 26.51 -12.47 16.56
C ARG A 322 26.67 -13.83 15.86
N PRO A 323 25.56 -14.51 15.49
CA PRO A 323 25.65 -15.73 14.69
C PRO A 323 26.09 -15.41 13.25
N PRO A 324 26.78 -16.31 12.55
CA PRO A 324 27.20 -16.07 11.16
C PRO A 324 26.00 -16.02 10.20
N LEU A 325 26.15 -15.32 9.06
CA LEU A 325 25.10 -15.21 8.03
C LEU A 325 24.60 -16.58 7.55
N SER A 326 25.48 -17.59 7.50
CA SER A 326 25.12 -18.95 7.08
C SER A 326 24.00 -19.57 7.91
N MET A 327 23.89 -19.28 9.21
CA MET A 327 22.80 -19.83 10.03
C MET A 327 21.44 -19.24 9.63
N MET A 328 21.40 -17.97 9.21
CA MET A 328 20.18 -17.39 8.65
C MET A 328 19.82 -18.03 7.31
N ILE A 329 20.81 -18.37 6.48
CA ILE A 329 20.57 -19.13 5.25
C ILE A 329 20.02 -20.54 5.58
N ASP A 330 20.45 -21.17 6.67
CA ASP A 330 19.88 -22.46 7.11
C ASP A 330 18.39 -22.34 7.48
N HIS A 331 17.96 -21.21 8.04
CA HIS A 331 16.53 -20.92 8.23
C HIS A 331 15.77 -20.79 6.91
N ILE A 332 16.33 -20.08 5.93
CA ILE A 332 15.75 -19.97 4.59
C ILE A 332 15.61 -21.36 3.96
N ASP A 333 16.67 -22.16 3.99
CA ASP A 333 16.69 -23.54 3.48
C ASP A 333 15.61 -24.40 4.12
N HIS A 334 15.48 -24.37 5.44
CA HIS A 334 14.47 -25.16 6.14
C HIS A 334 13.04 -24.79 5.69
N ILE A 335 12.76 -23.50 5.51
CA ILE A 335 11.45 -23.06 4.99
C ILE A 335 11.26 -23.54 3.55
N VAL A 336 12.27 -23.37 2.69
CA VAL A 336 12.24 -23.78 1.28
C VAL A 336 12.04 -25.29 1.14
N GLU A 337 12.70 -26.10 1.97
CA GLU A 337 12.55 -27.56 1.99
C GLU A 337 11.13 -27.99 2.39
N LEU A 338 10.51 -27.30 3.35
CA LEU A 338 9.16 -27.62 3.81
C LEU A 338 8.07 -27.18 2.83
N ILE A 339 8.18 -25.95 2.31
CA ILE A 339 7.06 -25.31 1.60
C ILE A 339 7.38 -24.78 0.21
N GLY A 340 8.65 -24.75 -0.19
CA GLY A 340 9.11 -24.20 -1.45
C GLY A 340 9.41 -22.70 -1.38
N VAL A 341 10.17 -22.22 -2.36
CA VAL A 341 10.70 -20.84 -2.39
C VAL A 341 9.63 -19.75 -2.49
N ASP A 342 8.44 -20.04 -3.02
CA ASP A 342 7.40 -19.05 -3.34
C ASP A 342 6.75 -18.38 -2.10
N HIS A 343 7.17 -18.79 -0.90
CA HIS A 343 6.64 -18.36 0.39
C HIS A 343 7.70 -17.73 1.31
N VAL A 344 8.89 -17.45 0.80
CA VAL A 344 9.98 -16.83 1.57
C VAL A 344 10.17 -15.37 1.15
N ALA A 345 10.36 -14.49 2.12
CA ALA A 345 10.71 -13.09 1.97
C ALA A 345 11.75 -12.66 3.03
N ILE A 346 12.12 -11.39 3.01
CA ILE A 346 13.04 -10.77 3.95
C ILE A 346 12.27 -9.76 4.82
N GLY A 347 12.35 -9.91 6.14
CA GLY A 347 11.86 -8.93 7.10
C GLY A 347 12.91 -8.75 8.18
N SER A 348 13.79 -7.78 7.94
CA SER A 348 15.07 -7.67 8.61
C SER A 348 14.96 -7.46 10.12
N ASP A 349 13.91 -6.75 10.56
CA ASP A 349 13.78 -6.30 11.96
C ASP A 349 14.91 -5.32 12.35
N PHE A 350 15.58 -4.71 11.35
CA PHE A 350 16.61 -3.70 11.58
C PHE A 350 16.05 -2.52 12.38
N ASP A 351 16.87 -1.93 13.24
CA ASP A 351 16.48 -0.99 14.29
C ASP A 351 15.52 -1.56 15.37
N GLY A 352 15.04 -2.81 15.23
CA GLY A 352 14.08 -3.48 16.11
C GLY A 352 14.70 -4.29 17.24
N ALA A 353 15.99 -4.65 17.15
CA ALA A 353 16.72 -5.47 18.14
C ALA A 353 18.07 -4.88 18.60
N GLU A 354 18.74 -5.52 19.56
CA GLU A 354 20.09 -5.14 20.03
C GLU A 354 21.24 -5.78 19.22
N SER A 355 20.94 -6.79 18.40
CA SER A 355 21.96 -7.57 17.68
C SER A 355 21.37 -8.34 16.51
N PHE A 356 21.93 -8.14 15.33
CA PHE A 356 21.52 -8.84 14.10
C PHE A 356 22.53 -9.92 13.71
N VAL A 357 22.17 -10.78 12.77
CA VAL A 357 23.09 -11.78 12.20
C VAL A 357 24.38 -11.10 11.72
N GLY A 358 25.51 -11.77 11.91
CA GLY A 358 26.83 -11.33 11.50
C GLY A 358 26.88 -10.99 10.02
N GLU A 359 27.79 -10.07 9.66
CA GLU A 359 27.95 -9.50 8.31
C GLU A 359 26.81 -8.59 7.84
N MET A 360 25.63 -8.65 8.47
CA MET A 360 24.47 -7.80 8.19
C MET A 360 24.45 -6.63 9.18
N ASP A 361 25.38 -5.69 9.01
CA ASP A 361 25.59 -4.58 9.96
C ASP A 361 24.49 -3.53 9.95
N ASP A 362 23.90 -3.30 8.77
CA ASP A 362 22.85 -2.36 8.52
C ASP A 362 22.20 -2.68 7.16
N VAL A 363 21.22 -1.89 6.75
CA VAL A 363 20.53 -2.07 5.46
C VAL A 363 21.47 -1.99 4.25
N SER A 364 22.67 -1.41 4.35
CA SER A 364 23.62 -1.42 3.22
C SER A 364 24.28 -2.78 2.97
N SER A 365 24.07 -3.75 3.86
CA SER A 365 24.66 -5.09 3.79
C SER A 365 23.85 -6.11 2.98
N PHE A 366 22.65 -5.79 2.49
CA PHE A 366 21.81 -6.71 1.69
C PHE A 366 22.49 -7.37 0.47
N PRO A 367 23.44 -6.75 -0.25
CA PRO A 367 24.18 -7.44 -1.30
C PRO A 367 24.89 -8.73 -0.83
N LYS A 368 25.31 -8.78 0.44
CA LYS A 368 25.96 -9.97 1.05
C LYS A 368 24.98 -11.14 1.17
N LEU A 369 23.70 -10.86 1.45
CA LEU A 369 22.64 -11.88 1.47
C LEU A 369 22.43 -12.49 0.07
N THR A 370 22.36 -11.66 -0.98
CA THR A 370 22.26 -12.16 -2.36
C THR A 370 23.44 -13.07 -2.71
N LYS A 371 24.66 -12.65 -2.33
CA LYS A 371 25.86 -13.47 -2.51
C LYS A 371 25.73 -14.81 -1.79
N ALA A 372 25.35 -14.81 -0.51
CA ALA A 372 25.21 -16.01 0.30
C ALA A 372 24.16 -16.99 -0.27
N LEU A 373 23.03 -16.50 -0.76
CA LEU A 373 22.01 -17.33 -1.41
C LEU A 373 22.54 -18.00 -2.70
N LEU A 374 23.22 -17.23 -3.56
CA LEU A 374 23.80 -17.79 -4.80
C LEU A 374 24.92 -18.81 -4.49
N GLU A 375 25.75 -18.54 -3.48
CA GLU A 375 26.79 -19.46 -3.02
C GLU A 375 26.20 -20.74 -2.39
N ARG A 376 25.01 -20.65 -1.76
CA ARG A 376 24.26 -21.81 -1.25
C ARG A 376 23.67 -22.66 -2.38
N GLY A 377 23.51 -22.11 -3.58
CA GLY A 377 23.03 -22.81 -4.77
C GLY A 377 21.64 -22.41 -5.24
N TYR A 378 21.04 -21.35 -4.68
CA TYR A 378 19.78 -20.81 -5.20
C TYR A 378 19.98 -20.27 -6.62
N SER A 379 18.99 -20.50 -7.50
CA SER A 379 19.01 -19.93 -8.84
C SER A 379 18.77 -18.41 -8.80
N GLU A 380 19.18 -17.68 -9.83
CA GLU A 380 18.86 -16.25 -9.97
C GLU A 380 17.34 -16.01 -9.82
N ALA A 381 16.51 -16.84 -10.42
CA ALA A 381 15.05 -16.72 -10.32
C ALA A 381 14.53 -16.88 -8.88
N ASP A 382 15.09 -17.82 -8.13
CA ASP A 382 14.73 -18.05 -6.73
C ASP A 382 15.16 -16.89 -5.84
N VAL A 383 16.36 -16.35 -6.07
CA VAL A 383 16.84 -15.16 -5.37
C VAL A 383 15.94 -13.95 -5.64
N LEU A 384 15.53 -13.71 -6.89
CA LEU A 384 14.61 -12.61 -7.22
C LEU A 384 13.24 -12.77 -6.54
N LYS A 385 12.76 -14.01 -6.36
CA LYS A 385 11.54 -14.30 -5.60
C LYS A 385 11.70 -13.98 -4.11
N ILE A 386 12.75 -14.51 -3.47
CA ILE A 386 13.05 -14.30 -2.04
C ILE A 386 13.22 -12.81 -1.74
N LEU A 387 13.98 -12.10 -2.57
CA LEU A 387 14.27 -10.68 -2.33
C LEU A 387 13.07 -9.77 -2.58
N GLY A 388 11.94 -10.22 -3.14
CA GLY A 388 10.77 -9.33 -3.22
C GLY A 388 9.65 -9.79 -4.13
N GLY A 389 9.91 -10.68 -5.10
CA GLY A 389 8.86 -11.20 -5.98
C GLY A 389 7.72 -11.87 -5.21
N ASN A 390 8.03 -12.61 -4.14
CA ASN A 390 7.03 -13.27 -3.31
C ASN A 390 6.20 -12.27 -2.47
N PHE A 391 6.82 -11.21 -1.97
CA PHE A 391 6.10 -10.13 -1.31
C PHE A 391 5.13 -9.44 -2.29
N MET A 392 5.58 -9.13 -3.50
CA MET A 392 4.70 -8.52 -4.52
C MET A 392 3.52 -9.42 -4.87
N ARG A 393 3.69 -10.74 -4.92
CA ARG A 393 2.59 -11.71 -5.10
C ARG A 393 1.55 -11.56 -3.98
N VAL A 394 1.97 -11.59 -2.72
CA VAL A 394 1.07 -11.50 -1.57
C VAL A 394 0.45 -10.11 -1.43
N PHE A 395 1.23 -9.06 -1.70
CA PHE A 395 0.72 -7.69 -1.69
C PHE A 395 -0.39 -7.54 -2.73
N ARG A 396 -0.17 -7.98 -3.98
CA ARG A 396 -1.19 -8.01 -5.05
C ARG A 396 -2.43 -8.81 -4.68
N ALA A 397 -2.25 -10.00 -4.12
CA ALA A 397 -3.37 -10.86 -3.71
C ALA A 397 -4.20 -10.24 -2.57
N ASN A 398 -3.59 -9.39 -1.74
CA ASN A 398 -4.29 -8.71 -0.65
C ASN A 398 -4.92 -7.38 -1.06
N GLN A 399 -4.46 -6.76 -2.16
CA GLN A 399 -5.10 -5.55 -2.64
C GLN A 399 -6.58 -5.83 -2.84
N SER A 400 -7.41 -4.97 -2.26
CA SER A 400 -8.77 -4.88 -2.77
C SER A 400 -8.63 -4.54 -4.26
N ALA A 401 -9.35 -5.29 -5.10
CA ALA A 401 -9.68 -4.80 -6.44
C ALA A 401 -10.07 -3.34 -6.26
N SER A 402 -9.61 -2.47 -7.16
CA SER A 402 -9.90 -1.03 -7.13
C SER A 402 -11.31 -0.81 -6.58
N LEU A 403 -11.52 0.17 -5.71
CA LEU A 403 -12.80 0.47 -5.06
C LEU A 403 -13.93 0.85 -6.05
N ALA A 404 -14.09 0.16 -7.18
CA ALA A 404 -15.36 -0.41 -7.53
C ALA A 404 -15.74 -1.41 -6.42
N LEU A 405 -16.53 -0.93 -5.47
CA LEU A 405 -17.25 -1.79 -4.52
C LEU A 405 -17.80 -3.02 -5.28
N PRO A 406 -17.75 -4.24 -4.71
CA PRO A 406 -18.42 -5.40 -5.29
C PRO A 406 -19.87 -5.04 -5.61
N ALA A 407 -20.47 -5.58 -6.68
CA ALA A 407 -21.86 -5.28 -7.07
C ALA A 407 -22.87 -5.45 -5.92
N SER A 408 -22.59 -6.36 -4.97
CA SER A 408 -23.38 -6.59 -3.75
C SER A 408 -23.20 -5.54 -2.64
N ILE A 409 -22.09 -4.78 -2.64
CA ILE A 409 -21.84 -3.67 -1.71
C ILE A 409 -22.19 -2.33 -2.39
N GLN A 410 -22.05 -2.20 -3.72
CA GLN A 410 -22.61 -1.06 -4.47
C GLN A 410 -24.12 -0.97 -4.31
N SER A 411 -24.84 -2.09 -4.38
CA SER A 411 -26.29 -2.09 -4.09
C SER A 411 -26.56 -1.56 -2.68
N SER A 412 -25.80 -1.99 -1.66
CA SER A 412 -25.98 -1.53 -0.27
C SER A 412 -25.63 -0.05 -0.06
N ALA A 413 -24.60 0.48 -0.74
CA ALA A 413 -24.23 1.89 -0.67
C ALA A 413 -25.23 2.77 -1.44
N ARG A 414 -25.73 2.30 -2.58
CA ARG A 414 -26.79 2.97 -3.36
C ARG A 414 -28.12 2.98 -2.60
N GLU A 415 -28.47 1.87 -1.96
CA GLU A 415 -29.62 1.76 -1.05
C GLU A 415 -29.46 2.70 0.16
N ALA A 416 -28.30 2.72 0.82
CA ALA A 416 -28.02 3.63 1.93
C ALA A 416 -28.06 5.11 1.50
N ASN A 417 -27.55 5.44 0.32
CA ASN A 417 -27.62 6.79 -0.25
C ASN A 417 -29.07 7.20 -0.55
N TYR A 418 -29.87 6.28 -1.08
CA TYR A 418 -31.30 6.50 -1.30
C TYR A 418 -32.04 6.70 0.03
N GLU A 419 -31.78 5.87 1.04
CA GLU A 419 -32.38 6.01 2.38
C GLU A 419 -32.00 7.34 3.04
N LYS A 420 -30.76 7.79 2.86
CA LYS A 420 -30.23 9.01 3.49
C LYS A 420 -30.65 10.30 2.78
N TYR A 421 -30.64 10.32 1.45
CA TYR A 421 -30.82 11.55 0.65
C TYR A 421 -32.08 11.56 -0.23
N GLY A 422 -32.75 10.42 -0.41
CA GLY A 422 -34.06 10.32 -1.07
C GLY A 422 -34.07 10.48 -2.59
N ALA A 423 -32.92 10.66 -3.25
CA ALA A 423 -32.84 10.85 -4.70
C ALA A 423 -32.99 9.51 -5.43
N ASN A 424 -34.01 9.40 -6.29
CA ASN A 424 -34.22 8.21 -7.12
C ASN A 424 -33.27 8.20 -8.33
N THR A 425 -32.46 7.15 -8.46
CA THR A 425 -31.43 7.03 -9.51
C THR A 425 -31.58 5.72 -10.28
N VAL A 426 -31.24 5.75 -11.57
CA VAL A 426 -31.01 4.52 -12.35
C VAL A 426 -29.63 3.97 -11.96
N SER A 427 -29.66 2.88 -11.20
CA SER A 427 -28.50 2.31 -10.50
C SER A 427 -28.16 0.88 -10.95
N SER A 428 -28.85 0.34 -11.95
CA SER A 428 -28.55 -0.98 -12.52
C SER A 428 -28.31 -0.89 -14.02
N VAL A 429 -27.33 -1.66 -14.50
CA VAL A 429 -27.03 -1.80 -15.94
C VAL A 429 -28.26 -2.29 -16.70
N THR A 430 -29.02 -3.23 -16.13
CA THR A 430 -30.23 -3.78 -16.73
C THR A 430 -31.29 -2.70 -16.96
N ASP A 431 -31.61 -1.90 -15.93
CA ASP A 431 -32.64 -0.85 -16.06
C ASP A 431 -32.21 0.23 -17.06
N TYR A 432 -30.92 0.56 -17.07
CA TYR A 432 -30.34 1.46 -18.05
C TYR A 432 -30.46 0.91 -19.47
N LEU A 433 -30.10 -0.35 -19.71
CA LEU A 433 -30.22 -0.98 -21.03
C LEU A 433 -31.67 -1.02 -21.51
N VAL A 434 -32.63 -1.31 -20.63
CA VAL A 434 -34.07 -1.24 -20.94
C VAL A 434 -34.48 0.18 -21.35
N GLN A 435 -34.01 1.21 -20.65
CA GLN A 435 -34.30 2.60 -21.03
C GLN A 435 -33.68 2.98 -22.38
N VAL A 436 -32.47 2.51 -22.66
CA VAL A 436 -31.79 2.76 -23.94
C VAL A 436 -32.50 2.04 -25.09
N GLU A 437 -32.97 0.81 -24.88
CA GLU A 437 -33.75 0.06 -25.87
C GLU A 437 -35.08 0.78 -26.19
N GLN A 438 -35.75 1.31 -25.16
CA GLN A 438 -36.99 2.06 -25.32
C GLN A 438 -36.80 3.44 -25.96
N ASN A 439 -35.70 4.12 -25.62
CA ASN A 439 -35.35 5.43 -26.17
C ASN A 439 -33.82 5.54 -26.34
N PRO A 440 -33.30 5.41 -27.57
CA PRO A 440 -31.86 5.50 -27.84
C PRO A 440 -31.22 6.84 -27.44
N GLU A 441 -31.99 7.92 -27.26
CA GLU A 441 -31.46 9.18 -26.72
C GLU A 441 -30.93 9.05 -25.28
N GLN A 442 -31.40 8.04 -24.53
CA GLN A 442 -30.92 7.75 -23.18
C GLN A 442 -29.50 7.19 -23.16
N ALA A 443 -28.90 6.77 -24.28
CA ALA A 443 -27.56 6.19 -24.27
C ALA A 443 -26.52 7.22 -23.76
N LEU A 444 -25.72 6.83 -22.75
CA LEU A 444 -24.48 7.49 -22.39
C LEU A 444 -23.38 7.00 -23.33
N VAL A 445 -22.77 7.91 -24.07
CA VAL A 445 -21.75 7.58 -25.08
C VAL A 445 -20.40 8.16 -24.71
N ASP A 446 -19.33 7.42 -25.06
CA ASP A 446 -17.96 7.83 -24.85
C ASP A 446 -17.59 9.04 -25.71
N LEU A 447 -17.26 10.17 -25.08
CA LEU A 447 -16.83 11.34 -25.80
C LEU A 447 -15.51 11.14 -26.53
N ARG A 448 -14.63 10.23 -26.08
CA ARG A 448 -13.36 9.92 -26.77
C ARG A 448 -13.61 9.35 -28.16
N THR A 449 -14.72 8.63 -28.32
CA THR A 449 -15.16 8.08 -29.61
C THR A 449 -15.93 9.11 -30.44
N TYR A 450 -16.74 9.96 -29.81
CA TYR A 450 -17.61 10.91 -30.50
C TYR A 450 -16.93 12.24 -30.89
N LEU A 451 -15.84 12.60 -30.20
CA LEU A 451 -15.09 13.84 -30.41
C LEU A 451 -13.63 13.55 -30.79
N PRO A 452 -13.37 12.95 -31.96
CA PRO A 452 -12.00 12.68 -32.38
C PRO A 452 -11.21 13.98 -32.53
N GLY A 453 -10.15 14.12 -31.73
CA GLY A 453 -9.29 15.31 -31.70
C GLY A 453 -9.61 16.33 -30.61
N ALA A 454 -10.63 16.08 -29.76
CA ALA A 454 -10.72 16.76 -28.47
C ALA A 454 -9.64 16.22 -27.52
N GLN A 455 -9.18 17.07 -26.61
CA GLN A 455 -8.29 16.67 -25.51
C GLN A 455 -9.13 16.28 -24.29
N PHE A 456 -8.59 15.39 -23.47
CA PHE A 456 -9.20 14.95 -22.23
C PHE A 456 -8.18 15.12 -21.11
N GLU A 457 -8.62 15.71 -20.02
CA GLU A 457 -7.90 15.73 -18.75
C GLU A 457 -8.97 15.62 -17.68
N VAL A 458 -9.49 14.40 -17.48
CA VAL A 458 -10.63 14.20 -16.58
C VAL A 458 -10.15 14.38 -15.14
N VAL A 459 -10.33 15.60 -14.60
CA VAL A 459 -9.64 16.08 -13.40
C VAL A 459 -9.88 15.18 -12.19
N TYR A 460 -11.12 14.70 -12.05
CA TYR A 460 -11.58 13.82 -11.00
C TYR A 460 -11.11 12.35 -11.13
N ALA A 461 -10.44 11.97 -12.22
CA ALA A 461 -9.72 10.71 -12.36
C ALA A 461 -8.27 10.78 -11.84
N THR A 462 -7.82 11.94 -11.35
CA THR A 462 -6.46 12.17 -10.85
C THR A 462 -6.48 12.64 -9.39
N ASN A 463 -5.31 12.83 -8.76
CA ASN A 463 -5.22 13.44 -7.43
C ASN A 463 -5.30 14.98 -7.48
N ASN A 464 -5.29 15.58 -8.67
CA ASN A 464 -5.29 17.02 -8.88
C ASN A 464 -6.72 17.57 -8.87
N ASN A 465 -7.48 17.27 -7.82
CA ASN A 465 -8.84 17.76 -7.60
C ASN A 465 -9.02 18.13 -6.12
N PHE A 466 -10.13 18.78 -5.77
CA PHE A 466 -10.34 19.25 -4.40
C PHE A 466 -10.44 18.12 -3.35
N MET A 467 -10.84 16.91 -3.75
CA MET A 467 -10.87 15.71 -2.89
C MET A 467 -9.47 15.12 -2.66
N ARG A 468 -8.44 15.57 -3.40
CA ARG A 468 -7.03 15.10 -3.35
C ARG A 468 -6.85 13.60 -3.56
N ARG A 469 -7.85 12.94 -4.16
CA ARG A 469 -7.86 11.52 -4.52
C ARG A 469 -8.69 11.34 -5.80
N PRO A 470 -8.44 10.30 -6.60
CA PRO A 470 -9.27 10.00 -7.76
C PRO A 470 -10.64 9.54 -7.24
N VAL A 471 -11.71 10.10 -7.80
CA VAL A 471 -13.09 9.64 -7.56
C VAL A 471 -13.66 8.92 -8.78
N TYR A 472 -13.03 9.08 -9.94
CA TYR A 472 -13.20 8.19 -11.08
C TYR A 472 -12.03 7.21 -11.14
N THR A 473 -12.33 5.99 -11.56
CA THR A 473 -11.40 4.87 -11.70
C THR A 473 -10.67 4.86 -13.05
N GLN A 474 -11.18 5.63 -14.02
CA GLN A 474 -10.64 5.74 -15.37
C GLN A 474 -10.83 7.15 -15.93
N GLU A 475 -9.92 7.56 -16.81
CA GLU A 475 -10.02 8.82 -17.56
C GLU A 475 -11.01 8.66 -18.73
N ALA A 476 -12.30 8.71 -18.42
CA ALA A 476 -13.38 8.62 -19.37
C ALA A 476 -14.39 9.75 -19.17
N ALA A 477 -15.03 10.17 -20.25
CA ALA A 477 -16.05 11.20 -20.24
C ALA A 477 -17.26 10.71 -21.06
N TYR A 478 -18.43 10.69 -20.43
CA TYR A 478 -19.67 10.26 -21.07
C TYR A 478 -20.69 11.39 -21.11
N LEU A 479 -21.47 11.46 -22.17
CA LEU A 479 -22.67 12.32 -22.25
C LEU A 479 -23.82 11.54 -22.84
N ARG A 480 -25.06 11.99 -22.59
CA ARG A 480 -26.23 11.49 -23.30
C ARG A 480 -26.04 11.71 -24.80
N LEU A 481 -26.53 10.78 -25.62
CA LEU A 481 -26.34 10.79 -27.07
C LEU A 481 -26.70 12.15 -27.73
N PRO A 482 -27.81 12.82 -27.38
CA PRO A 482 -28.11 14.15 -27.92
C PRO A 482 -27.09 15.23 -27.51
N ALA A 483 -26.66 15.22 -26.24
CA ALA A 483 -25.65 16.16 -25.72
C ALA A 483 -24.28 15.92 -26.38
N ALA A 484 -23.87 14.66 -26.56
CA ALA A 484 -22.64 14.32 -27.29
C ALA A 484 -22.67 14.78 -28.75
N LYS A 485 -23.82 14.64 -29.44
CA LYS A 485 -24.01 15.14 -30.82
C LYS A 485 -23.96 16.66 -30.89
N ALA A 486 -24.56 17.36 -29.91
CA ALA A 486 -24.47 18.80 -29.80
C ALA A 486 -23.01 19.25 -29.59
N LEU A 487 -22.28 18.59 -28.70
CA LEU A 487 -20.87 18.89 -28.44
C LEU A 487 -19.98 18.59 -29.66
N GLN A 488 -20.34 17.58 -30.47
CA GLN A 488 -19.68 17.31 -31.74
C GLN A 488 -19.88 18.44 -32.75
N ALA A 489 -21.06 19.07 -32.78
CA ALA A 489 -21.31 20.24 -33.62
C ALA A 489 -20.52 21.47 -33.15
N VAL A 490 -20.38 21.66 -31.83
CA VAL A 490 -19.49 22.68 -31.23
C VAL A 490 -18.05 22.46 -31.69
N GLN A 491 -17.50 21.26 -31.50
CA GLN A 491 -16.13 20.92 -31.89
C GLN A 491 -15.91 21.15 -33.40
N ALA A 492 -16.89 20.80 -34.25
CA ALA A 492 -16.80 21.00 -35.70
C ALA A 492 -16.75 22.49 -36.09
N GLU A 493 -17.51 23.35 -35.41
CA GLU A 493 -17.49 24.79 -35.64
C GLU A 493 -16.19 25.44 -35.14
N LEU A 494 -15.73 25.07 -33.94
CA LEU A 494 -14.46 25.56 -33.37
C LEU A 494 -13.27 25.18 -34.26
N LYS A 495 -13.28 23.96 -34.81
CA LYS A 495 -12.23 23.48 -35.70
C LYS A 495 -12.07 24.33 -36.96
N GLN A 496 -13.16 24.87 -37.50
CA GLN A 496 -13.11 25.80 -38.65
C GLN A 496 -12.40 27.12 -38.30
N LYS A 497 -12.35 27.47 -37.01
CA LYS A 497 -11.68 28.66 -36.48
C LYS A 497 -10.28 28.37 -35.92
N GLY A 498 -9.79 27.13 -36.04
CA GLY A 498 -8.48 26.72 -35.54
C GLY A 498 -8.46 26.29 -34.07
N TYR A 499 -9.62 26.09 -33.45
CA TYR A 499 -9.75 25.74 -32.03
C TYR A 499 -10.34 24.35 -31.83
N GLY A 500 -10.04 23.74 -30.68
CA GLY A 500 -10.64 22.49 -30.22
C GLY A 500 -11.12 22.59 -28.78
N LEU A 501 -11.71 21.51 -28.28
CA LEU A 501 -12.14 21.39 -26.90
C LEU A 501 -11.16 20.56 -26.08
N LYS A 502 -11.04 20.91 -24.80
CA LYS A 502 -10.47 20.07 -23.76
C LYS A 502 -11.52 19.83 -22.68
N ILE A 503 -11.79 18.56 -22.36
CA ILE A 503 -12.84 18.15 -21.43
C ILE A 503 -12.23 17.83 -20.07
N TRP A 504 -12.78 18.45 -19.02
CA TRP A 504 -12.36 18.28 -17.63
C TRP A 504 -13.33 17.40 -16.82
N ASP A 505 -14.64 17.52 -17.07
CA ASP A 505 -15.65 16.63 -16.49
C ASP A 505 -16.89 16.51 -17.39
N ALA A 506 -17.66 15.43 -17.23
CA ALA A 506 -18.90 15.18 -17.96
C ALA A 506 -19.89 14.40 -17.08
N TYR A 507 -20.40 13.25 -17.50
CA TYR A 507 -21.22 12.40 -16.65
C TYR A 507 -20.48 12.02 -15.34
N ARG A 508 -21.14 12.29 -14.21
CA ARG A 508 -20.65 11.99 -12.86
C ARG A 508 -21.63 11.02 -12.18
N PRO A 509 -21.23 9.82 -11.74
CA PRO A 509 -22.11 8.94 -10.99
C PRO A 509 -22.65 9.64 -9.74
N TYR A 510 -23.93 9.44 -9.40
CA TYR A 510 -24.57 10.12 -8.28
C TYR A 510 -23.86 9.89 -6.94
N GLY A 511 -23.31 8.70 -6.68
CA GLY A 511 -22.51 8.40 -5.49
C GLY A 511 -21.27 9.29 -5.36
N VAL A 512 -20.71 9.80 -6.46
CA VAL A 512 -19.62 10.79 -6.42
C VAL A 512 -20.12 12.15 -5.96
N THR A 513 -21.35 12.54 -6.33
CA THR A 513 -21.98 13.78 -5.81
C THR A 513 -22.26 13.68 -4.32
N VAL A 514 -22.70 12.51 -3.84
CA VAL A 514 -22.79 12.24 -2.39
C VAL A 514 -21.43 12.38 -1.72
N ALA A 515 -20.38 11.77 -2.28
CA ALA A 515 -19.03 11.86 -1.72
C ALA A 515 -18.50 13.30 -1.67
N PHE A 516 -18.74 14.09 -2.72
CA PHE A 516 -18.38 15.52 -2.76
C PHE A 516 -19.10 16.29 -1.65
N TYR A 517 -20.41 16.09 -1.51
CA TYR A 517 -21.19 16.75 -0.48
C TYR A 517 -20.81 16.30 0.94
N GLU A 518 -20.48 15.03 1.16
CA GLU A 518 -20.09 14.56 2.50
C GLU A 518 -18.72 15.06 2.93
N GLU A 519 -17.83 15.38 1.98
CA GLU A 519 -16.54 15.99 2.26
C GLU A 519 -16.68 17.50 2.56
N VAL A 520 -17.46 18.21 1.75
CA VAL A 520 -17.54 19.68 1.80
C VAL A 520 -18.65 20.18 2.74
N LEU A 521 -19.73 19.42 2.88
CA LEU A 521 -20.94 19.71 3.67
C LEU A 521 -21.62 21.05 3.33
N ASP A 522 -21.33 21.60 2.14
CA ASP A 522 -21.84 22.89 1.67
C ASP A 522 -22.27 22.80 0.20
N SER A 523 -23.57 22.96 -0.05
CA SER A 523 -24.13 22.91 -1.39
C SER A 523 -23.86 24.16 -2.24
N THR A 524 -23.14 25.15 -1.70
CA THR A 524 -22.68 26.33 -2.43
C THR A 524 -21.57 25.96 -3.41
N PHE A 525 -20.73 24.98 -3.05
CA PHE A 525 -19.53 24.61 -3.82
C PHE A 525 -19.66 23.26 -4.53
N VAL A 526 -20.53 22.38 -4.05
CA VAL A 526 -20.77 21.07 -4.64
C VAL A 526 -22.26 20.81 -4.76
N ALA A 527 -22.66 20.02 -5.76
CA ALA A 527 -24.08 19.76 -5.98
C ALA A 527 -24.75 19.05 -4.78
N SER A 528 -25.97 19.48 -4.47
CA SER A 528 -26.76 18.88 -3.39
C SER A 528 -27.16 17.44 -3.72
N PRO A 529 -26.90 16.46 -2.84
CA PRO A 529 -27.28 15.07 -3.06
C PRO A 529 -28.82 14.92 -3.08
N TYR A 530 -29.56 15.76 -2.37
CA TYR A 530 -31.03 15.67 -2.32
C TYR A 530 -31.72 15.86 -3.68
N THR A 531 -31.08 16.57 -4.62
CA THR A 531 -31.63 16.83 -5.96
C THR A 531 -30.79 16.24 -7.08
N GLY A 532 -29.54 15.86 -6.78
CA GLY A 532 -28.52 15.54 -7.77
C GLY A 532 -28.15 16.75 -8.65
N SER A 533 -27.44 16.48 -9.74
CA SER A 533 -26.92 17.48 -10.69
C SER A 533 -27.21 17.09 -12.14
N ARG A 534 -26.97 18.02 -13.07
CA ARG A 534 -27.00 17.72 -14.51
C ARG A 534 -25.84 16.81 -14.95
N HIS A 535 -24.70 16.84 -14.23
CA HIS A 535 -23.65 15.84 -14.43
C HIS A 535 -24.16 14.42 -14.16
N ASN A 536 -24.96 14.21 -13.11
CA ASN A 536 -25.55 12.89 -12.83
C ASN A 536 -26.54 12.41 -13.90
N ARG A 537 -27.02 13.30 -14.76
CA ARG A 537 -27.92 12.98 -15.87
C ARG A 537 -27.18 12.74 -17.17
N GLY A 538 -25.87 12.96 -17.20
CA GLY A 538 -25.04 12.95 -18.41
C GLY A 538 -25.34 14.13 -19.34
N CYS A 539 -25.76 15.25 -18.76
CA CYS A 539 -26.20 16.43 -19.49
C CYS A 539 -25.41 17.69 -19.14
N ALA A 540 -24.36 17.61 -18.33
CA ALA A 540 -23.43 18.72 -18.10
C ALA A 540 -22.02 18.34 -18.54
N VAL A 541 -21.25 19.34 -18.96
CA VAL A 541 -19.85 19.20 -19.33
C VAL A 541 -19.05 20.41 -18.87
N ASP A 542 -17.88 20.14 -18.29
CA ASP A 542 -16.90 21.14 -17.91
C ASP A 542 -15.74 21.10 -18.90
N LEU A 543 -15.45 22.24 -19.55
CA LEU A 543 -14.50 22.27 -20.65
C LEU A 543 -13.86 23.64 -20.88
N THR A 544 -12.78 23.62 -21.66
CA THR A 544 -12.08 24.82 -22.15
C THR A 544 -11.75 24.71 -23.64
N LEU A 545 -11.24 25.82 -24.20
CA LEU A 545 -10.74 25.88 -25.56
C LEU A 545 -9.24 25.59 -25.64
N VAL A 546 -8.83 24.88 -26.69
CA VAL A 546 -7.43 24.68 -27.06
C VAL A 546 -7.15 25.25 -28.46
N ASP A 547 -5.98 25.86 -28.64
CA ASP A 547 -5.45 26.22 -29.94
C ASP A 547 -4.90 24.96 -30.63
N LEU A 548 -5.46 24.58 -31.78
CA LEU A 548 -5.08 23.34 -32.47
C LEU A 548 -3.68 23.38 -33.07
N SER A 549 -3.12 24.56 -33.32
CA SER A 549 -1.77 24.71 -33.87
C SER A 549 -0.69 24.49 -32.82
N THR A 550 -0.98 24.87 -31.57
CA THR A 550 -0.03 24.74 -30.45
C THR A 550 -0.34 23.60 -29.49
N GLY A 551 -1.58 23.11 -29.51
CA GLY A 551 -2.12 22.14 -28.56
C GLY A 551 -2.37 22.70 -27.15
N LYS A 552 -2.20 24.01 -26.94
CA LYS A 552 -2.30 24.65 -25.62
C LYS A 552 -3.69 25.25 -25.38
N GLU A 553 -4.08 25.30 -24.12
CA GLU A 553 -5.29 26.01 -23.67
C GLU A 553 -5.20 27.50 -24.00
N LEU A 554 -6.33 28.08 -24.41
CA LEU A 554 -6.45 29.53 -24.52
C LEU A 554 -6.54 30.16 -23.13
N PRO A 555 -6.06 31.41 -22.96
CA PRO A 555 -6.31 32.15 -21.73
C PRO A 555 -7.81 32.33 -21.48
N MET A 556 -8.29 31.77 -20.37
CA MET A 556 -9.67 31.85 -19.89
C MET A 556 -9.72 32.63 -18.56
N PRO A 557 -10.91 33.03 -18.05
CA PRO A 557 -11.02 33.89 -16.87
C PRO A 557 -10.24 33.42 -15.64
N THR A 558 -10.29 32.11 -15.35
CA THR A 558 -9.69 31.46 -14.18
C THR A 558 -9.24 30.05 -14.52
N GLY A 559 -8.64 29.33 -13.57
CA GLY A 559 -8.51 27.88 -13.64
C GLY A 559 -9.85 27.16 -13.44
N PHE A 560 -9.85 25.84 -13.66
CA PHE A 560 -10.97 24.96 -13.32
C PHE A 560 -11.14 24.85 -11.79
N ASP A 561 -12.38 24.78 -11.31
CA ASP A 561 -12.75 24.73 -9.88
C ASP A 561 -12.31 25.96 -9.04
N ASP A 562 -12.11 27.12 -9.67
CA ASP A 562 -11.79 28.37 -8.96
C ASP A 562 -13.05 29.07 -8.43
N PHE A 563 -13.16 29.24 -7.10
CA PHE A 563 -14.31 29.86 -6.44
C PHE A 563 -14.15 31.38 -6.21
N VAL A 564 -13.85 32.12 -7.28
CA VAL A 564 -13.65 33.57 -7.23
C VAL A 564 -14.60 34.31 -8.18
N PRO A 565 -14.95 35.59 -7.94
CA PRO A 565 -15.86 36.34 -8.81
C PRO A 565 -15.47 36.37 -10.29
N GLU A 566 -14.16 36.28 -10.58
CA GLU A 566 -13.61 36.17 -11.94
C GLU A 566 -14.10 34.94 -12.70
N ALA A 567 -14.49 33.87 -11.99
CA ALA A 567 -14.98 32.63 -12.58
C ALA A 567 -16.37 32.79 -13.20
N HIS A 568 -17.13 33.83 -12.82
CA HIS A 568 -18.50 34.03 -13.26
C HIS A 568 -18.56 34.36 -14.76
N VAL A 569 -19.61 33.84 -15.42
CA VAL A 569 -19.76 33.91 -16.88
C VAL A 569 -19.85 35.35 -17.42
N ASP A 570 -20.28 36.30 -16.60
CA ASP A 570 -20.49 37.70 -16.99
C ASP A 570 -19.51 38.67 -16.30
N TYR A 571 -18.47 38.18 -15.61
CA TYR A 571 -17.48 39.05 -14.97
C TYR A 571 -16.75 39.90 -16.02
N ALA A 572 -16.71 41.22 -15.81
CA ALA A 572 -16.22 42.18 -16.81
C ALA A 572 -14.76 42.63 -16.58
N GLY A 573 -14.18 42.34 -15.42
CA GLY A 573 -12.85 42.83 -15.01
C GLY A 573 -11.65 42.09 -15.63
N LEU A 574 -11.82 41.46 -16.80
CA LEU A 574 -10.82 40.58 -17.42
C LEU A 574 -10.11 41.27 -18.60
N PRO A 575 -8.91 40.80 -18.99
CA PRO A 575 -8.28 41.23 -20.24
C PRO A 575 -9.17 41.00 -21.45
N GLU A 576 -9.14 41.91 -22.43
CA GLU A 576 -10.01 41.86 -23.63
C GLU A 576 -9.90 40.53 -24.40
N ALA A 577 -8.69 39.98 -24.52
CA ALA A 577 -8.47 38.69 -25.17
C ALA A 577 -9.13 37.51 -24.41
N VAL A 578 -9.14 37.56 -23.08
CA VAL A 578 -9.78 36.54 -22.24
C VAL A 578 -11.31 36.62 -22.36
N ILE A 579 -11.87 37.84 -22.39
CA ILE A 579 -13.29 38.06 -22.65
C ILE A 579 -13.67 37.49 -24.04
N ALA A 580 -12.88 37.80 -25.07
CA ALA A 580 -13.13 37.30 -26.42
C ALA A 580 -13.13 35.76 -26.50
N ASN A 581 -12.22 35.09 -25.78
CA ASN A 581 -12.18 33.63 -25.71
C ASN A 581 -13.39 33.05 -24.98
N ARG A 582 -13.77 33.64 -23.83
CA ARG A 582 -14.99 33.26 -23.09
C ARG A 582 -16.24 33.42 -23.94
N GLU A 583 -16.42 34.56 -24.62
CA GLU A 583 -17.58 34.82 -25.47
C GLU A 583 -17.60 33.90 -26.71
N LEU A 584 -16.44 33.53 -27.25
CA LEU A 584 -16.36 32.54 -28.33
C LEU A 584 -16.86 31.17 -27.85
N LEU A 585 -16.39 30.71 -26.70
CA LEU A 585 -16.82 29.42 -26.13
C LEU A 585 -18.31 29.46 -25.80
N LYS A 586 -18.73 30.43 -24.98
CA LYS A 586 -20.13 30.66 -24.59
C LYS A 586 -21.06 30.73 -25.79
N GLY A 587 -20.74 31.59 -26.76
CA GLY A 587 -21.57 31.77 -27.95
C GLY A 587 -21.68 30.51 -28.81
N THR A 588 -20.60 29.71 -28.90
CA THR A 588 -20.62 28.46 -29.67
C THR A 588 -21.40 27.38 -28.93
N MET A 589 -21.20 27.22 -27.62
CA MET A 589 -21.94 26.27 -26.78
C MET A 589 -23.45 26.56 -26.81
N THR A 590 -23.86 27.81 -26.58
CA THR A 590 -25.28 28.21 -26.59
C THR A 590 -25.94 28.03 -27.94
N LYS A 591 -25.23 28.33 -29.03
CA LYS A 591 -25.75 28.10 -30.39
C LYS A 591 -26.10 26.63 -30.64
N HIS A 592 -25.38 25.69 -30.02
CA HIS A 592 -25.57 24.25 -30.20
C HIS A 592 -26.35 23.59 -29.08
N GLY A 593 -27.06 24.37 -28.25
CA GLY A 593 -28.03 23.85 -27.29
C GLY A 593 -27.48 23.55 -25.90
N PHE A 594 -26.51 24.35 -25.45
CA PHE A 594 -26.05 24.36 -24.06
C PHE A 594 -26.29 25.72 -23.37
N ASP A 595 -26.84 25.70 -22.17
CA ASP A 595 -26.98 26.86 -21.30
C ASP A 595 -25.75 26.98 -20.38
N THR A 596 -25.43 28.22 -19.98
CA THR A 596 -24.30 28.51 -19.06
C THR A 596 -24.72 28.43 -17.61
N TYR A 597 -23.79 28.04 -16.74
CA TYR A 597 -23.94 28.27 -15.30
C TYR A 597 -23.42 29.66 -14.92
N PRO A 598 -24.16 30.49 -14.16
CA PRO A 598 -23.77 31.88 -13.90
C PRO A 598 -22.41 32.06 -13.23
N ASP A 599 -22.07 31.15 -12.33
CA ASP A 599 -20.90 31.28 -11.46
C ASP A 599 -19.65 30.58 -12.02
N GLU A 600 -19.79 29.81 -13.10
CA GLU A 600 -18.70 29.01 -13.68
C GLU A 600 -18.66 29.17 -15.21
N TRP A 601 -17.63 29.85 -15.72
CA TRP A 601 -17.49 30.10 -17.16
C TRP A 601 -17.26 28.81 -17.98
N TRP A 602 -16.76 27.74 -17.35
CA TRP A 602 -16.41 26.46 -17.98
C TRP A 602 -17.57 25.46 -18.05
N HIS A 603 -18.64 25.68 -17.28
CA HIS A 603 -19.72 24.72 -17.08
C HIS A 603 -20.89 24.96 -18.03
N TYR A 604 -21.33 23.90 -18.70
CA TYR A 604 -22.39 23.95 -19.70
C TYR A 604 -23.41 22.83 -19.54
N ASP A 605 -24.68 23.22 -19.41
CA ASP A 605 -25.84 22.35 -19.26
C ASP A 605 -26.54 22.15 -20.60
N PHE A 606 -26.74 20.91 -21.03
CA PHE A 606 -27.48 20.59 -22.25
C PHE A 606 -28.98 20.86 -22.10
N ASN A 607 -29.57 21.52 -23.09
CA ASN A 607 -30.96 21.96 -23.02
C ASN A 607 -31.92 20.76 -23.05
N GLY A 608 -32.91 20.77 -22.16
CA GLY A 608 -33.83 19.66 -21.98
C GLY A 608 -33.28 18.51 -21.14
N TRP A 609 -32.27 18.76 -20.29
CA TRP A 609 -31.70 17.80 -19.35
C TRP A 609 -32.75 17.17 -18.42
N GLU A 610 -33.88 17.84 -18.19
CA GLU A 610 -34.95 17.41 -17.27
C GLU A 610 -35.59 16.08 -17.68
N LYS A 611 -35.54 15.72 -18.97
CA LYS A 611 -36.10 14.47 -19.50
C LYS A 611 -35.23 13.24 -19.22
N PHE A 612 -33.99 13.44 -18.76
CA PHE A 612 -33.06 12.35 -18.47
C PHE A 612 -33.01 12.10 -16.97
N PRO A 613 -33.11 10.83 -16.50
CA PRO A 613 -33.08 10.52 -15.08
C PRO A 613 -31.67 10.73 -14.50
N LEU A 614 -31.60 10.87 -13.16
CA LEU A 614 -30.35 10.74 -12.44
C LEU A 614 -29.83 9.30 -12.59
N MET A 615 -28.52 9.17 -12.79
CA MET A 615 -27.85 7.88 -12.92
C MET A 615 -26.83 7.72 -11.81
N ASP A 616 -26.62 6.48 -11.39
CA ASP A 616 -25.56 6.11 -10.45
C ASP A 616 -24.73 4.92 -10.95
N LEU A 617 -24.60 4.79 -12.28
CA LEU A 617 -23.73 3.80 -12.89
C LEU A 617 -22.28 4.27 -12.90
N THR A 618 -21.35 3.40 -12.54
CA THR A 618 -19.90 3.67 -12.63
C THR A 618 -19.44 3.63 -14.10
N PHE A 619 -18.21 4.05 -14.34
CA PHE A 619 -17.66 4.05 -15.70
C PHE A 619 -17.43 2.62 -16.22
N GLU A 620 -17.08 1.68 -15.35
CA GLU A 620 -16.95 0.25 -15.67
C GLU A 620 -18.28 -0.37 -16.06
N GLU A 621 -19.34 -0.13 -15.27
CA GLU A 621 -20.69 -0.60 -15.58
C GLU A 621 -21.17 -0.06 -16.94
N LEU A 622 -20.79 1.17 -17.30
CA LEU A 622 -21.07 1.74 -18.62
C LEU A 622 -20.23 1.12 -19.74
N GLU A 623 -18.99 0.68 -19.47
CA GLU A 623 -18.17 -0.04 -20.46
C GLU A 623 -18.73 -1.43 -20.75
N GLU A 624 -19.29 -2.11 -19.74
CA GLU A 624 -19.95 -3.41 -19.90
C GLU A 624 -21.19 -3.36 -20.83
N THR A 625 -21.75 -2.16 -21.03
CA THR A 625 -22.93 -1.97 -21.90
C THR A 625 -22.62 -1.83 -23.39
N ARG A 626 -21.34 -1.84 -23.78
CA ARG A 626 -20.88 -1.51 -25.13
C ARG A 626 -20.77 -2.69 -26.08
#